data_AF-A0A2A4T310-F1
#
_entry.id   AF-A0A2A4T310-F1
#
_cell.length_a   1.000
_cell.length_b   1.000
_cell.length_c   1.000
_cell.angle_alpha   90.00
_cell.angle_beta   90.00
_cell.angle_gamma   90.00
#
_symmetry.space_group_name_H-M   'P 1'
#
loop_
_entity.id
_entity.type
_entity.pdbx_description
1 polymer ?
#
loop_
_entity_poly.entity_id
_entity_poly.type
_entity_poly.pdbx_seq_one_letter_code
_entity_poly.pdbx_strand_id
1 'polypeptide(L)'
;MKKLTLFFILAVTLVYSLSTALAATEVYQPILEIPSSAKQRKLLATQLESNFQQSQDALTIAQLGILYSVIAGYDDFSLKTVQKADRLLGLAVKKNLKNYELIAAHGSIIAMQASFVEGSTSATYRFLKKGFRKMDRAIKKAPNHIGALMQRGNNSLRLPKFLRRLHYAVKDFTKVLELLEGTQSLQFKSQVQYRLGEAYEKQKNKEMARKYWTMAANNKIPIWSARAQEKLN
;
A
#
# COMPACT_ATOMS: atom_id res chain seq x y z
N MET A 1 6.60 -65.10 48.38
CA MET A 1 6.04 -64.48 49.61
C MET A 1 5.74 -63.01 49.33
N LYS A 2 4.47 -62.62 49.56
CA LYS A 2 3.93 -61.32 50.03
C LYS A 2 4.61 -60.02 49.51
N LYS A 3 3.95 -59.27 48.60
CA LYS A 3 2.94 -58.19 48.80
C LYS A 3 3.53 -56.87 49.33
N LEU A 4 3.38 -55.77 48.56
CA LEU A 4 2.72 -54.47 48.89
C LEU A 4 3.27 -53.35 47.96
N THR A 5 2.55 -52.95 46.91
CA THR A 5 1.77 -51.68 46.81
C THR A 5 2.35 -50.47 47.52
N LEU A 6 2.73 -49.43 46.76
CA LEU A 6 2.27 -48.06 47.03
C LEU A 6 2.27 -47.19 45.76
N PHE A 7 1.09 -46.61 45.51
CA PHE A 7 0.82 -45.54 44.56
C PHE A 7 1.70 -44.31 44.84
N PHE A 8 2.26 -43.71 43.79
CA PHE A 8 2.47 -42.26 43.78
C PHE A 8 2.04 -41.69 42.43
N ILE A 9 0.92 -40.96 42.51
CA ILE A 9 0.40 -40.07 41.49
C ILE A 9 1.45 -38.96 41.35
N LEU A 10 2.21 -38.95 40.25
CA LEU A 10 2.98 -37.77 39.87
C LEU A 10 2.44 -37.24 38.55
N ALA A 11 1.86 -36.05 38.68
CA ALA A 11 1.28 -35.22 37.65
C ALA A 11 1.99 -35.37 36.29
N VAL A 12 1.22 -35.79 35.29
CA VAL A 12 1.45 -35.39 33.91
C VAL A 12 1.28 -33.88 33.89
N THR A 13 2.33 -33.14 34.26
CA THR A 13 2.46 -31.73 33.88
C THR A 13 2.65 -31.74 32.39
N LEU A 14 1.49 -31.70 31.72
CA LEU A 14 1.27 -31.30 30.37
C LEU A 14 1.82 -29.87 30.24
N VAL A 15 3.15 -29.74 30.19
CA VAL A 15 3.83 -28.57 29.66
C VAL A 15 3.59 -28.63 28.16
N TYR A 16 2.34 -28.35 27.76
CA TYR A 16 2.15 -27.56 26.57
C TYR A 16 2.83 -26.25 26.89
N SER A 17 4.14 -26.22 26.65
CA SER A 17 4.84 -25.00 26.34
C SER A 17 4.03 -24.39 25.22
N LEU A 18 3.15 -23.47 25.62
CA LEU A 18 2.54 -22.48 24.78
C LEU A 18 3.69 -21.63 24.27
N SER A 19 4.49 -22.19 23.38
CA SER A 19 5.31 -21.45 22.46
C SER A 19 4.32 -20.83 21.49
N THR A 20 3.58 -19.83 21.97
CA THR A 20 3.24 -18.69 21.15
C THR A 20 4.58 -18.12 20.72
N ALA A 21 5.13 -18.71 19.68
CA ALA A 21 6.11 -18.06 18.86
C ALA A 21 5.48 -16.70 18.55
N LEU A 22 5.98 -15.67 19.21
CA LEU A 22 5.96 -14.31 18.68
C LEU A 22 6.66 -14.44 17.34
N ALA A 23 5.91 -14.85 16.32
CA ALA A 23 6.28 -14.63 14.95
C ALA A 23 6.37 -13.11 14.86
N ALA A 24 7.60 -12.59 15.01
CA ALA A 24 7.90 -11.20 14.74
C ALA A 24 7.25 -10.92 13.41
N THR A 25 6.19 -10.12 13.42
CA THR A 25 5.33 -10.00 12.24
C THR A 25 6.17 -9.35 11.16
N GLU A 26 6.54 -10.12 10.14
CA GLU A 26 7.43 -9.69 9.08
C GLU A 26 6.90 -8.41 8.43
N VAL A 27 7.71 -7.35 8.44
CA VAL A 27 7.39 -6.06 7.84
C VAL A 27 7.98 -6.01 6.44
N TYR A 28 7.12 -6.04 5.42
CA TYR A 28 7.57 -6.02 4.02
C TYR A 28 7.73 -4.59 3.52
N GLN A 29 8.96 -4.25 3.13
CA GLN A 29 9.28 -2.95 2.54
C GLN A 29 8.80 -2.84 1.09
N PRO A 30 8.53 -1.63 0.59
CA PRO A 30 8.19 -1.42 -0.81
C PRO A 30 9.33 -1.81 -1.77
N ILE A 31 8.98 -2.29 -2.96
CA ILE A 31 9.95 -2.69 -4.01
C ILE A 31 10.71 -1.48 -4.61
N LEU A 32 10.11 -0.29 -4.53
CA LEU A 32 10.63 0.93 -5.14
C LEU A 32 10.38 2.12 -4.23
N GLU A 33 11.42 2.89 -3.92
CA GLU A 33 11.24 4.23 -3.35
C GLU A 33 10.77 5.18 -4.45
N ILE A 34 9.61 5.79 -4.24
CA ILE A 34 8.97 6.64 -5.22
C ILE A 34 9.38 8.09 -4.99
N PRO A 35 10.03 8.75 -5.98
CA PRO A 35 10.35 10.16 -5.86
C PRO A 35 9.11 11.03 -5.61
N SER A 36 9.26 12.08 -4.83
CA SER A 36 8.16 12.95 -4.42
C SER A 36 7.71 13.92 -5.52
N SER A 37 8.61 14.30 -6.45
CA SER A 37 8.30 15.20 -7.57
C SER A 37 7.96 14.47 -8.88
N ALA A 38 7.08 15.06 -9.69
CA ALA A 38 6.73 14.54 -11.02
C ALA A 38 7.95 14.50 -11.96
N LYS A 39 8.83 15.53 -11.88
CA LYS A 39 10.07 15.61 -12.67
C LYS A 39 11.00 14.42 -12.38
N GLN A 40 11.22 14.09 -11.11
CA GLN A 40 12.07 12.95 -10.73
C GLN A 40 11.43 11.61 -11.10
N ARG A 41 10.10 11.46 -10.95
CA ARG A 41 9.39 10.26 -11.41
C ARG A 41 9.52 10.04 -12.91
N LYS A 42 9.44 11.11 -13.71
CA LYS A 42 9.66 11.05 -15.16
C LYS A 42 11.08 10.62 -15.50
N LEU A 43 12.09 11.19 -14.83
CA LEU A 43 13.49 10.79 -15.02
C LEU A 43 13.71 9.31 -14.69
N LEU A 44 13.20 8.86 -13.54
CA LEU A 44 13.28 7.46 -13.13
C LEU A 44 12.55 6.53 -14.11
N ALA A 45 11.41 6.96 -14.67
CA ALA A 45 10.69 6.19 -15.68
C ALA A 45 11.56 5.99 -16.92
N THR A 46 12.20 7.04 -17.43
CA THR A 46 13.12 6.94 -18.59
C THR A 46 14.29 6.00 -18.32
N GLN A 47 14.88 6.05 -17.12
CA GLN A 47 15.95 5.13 -16.73
C GLN A 47 15.47 3.67 -16.72
N LEU A 48 14.36 3.38 -16.04
CA LEU A 48 13.80 2.04 -15.97
C LEU A 48 13.29 1.53 -17.32
N GLU A 49 12.82 2.41 -18.21
CA GLU A 49 12.46 2.04 -19.59
C GLU A 49 13.67 1.61 -20.41
N SER A 50 14.79 2.32 -20.28
CA SER A 50 16.04 1.93 -20.94
C SER A 50 16.51 0.56 -20.46
N ASN A 51 16.47 0.31 -19.15
CA ASN A 51 16.79 -0.99 -18.57
C ASN A 51 15.83 -2.08 -19.07
N PHE A 52 14.53 -1.79 -19.14
CA PHE A 52 13.52 -2.74 -19.62
C PHE A 52 13.74 -3.15 -21.08
N GLN A 53 14.22 -2.22 -21.92
CA GLN A 53 14.57 -2.52 -23.31
C GLN A 53 15.80 -3.43 -23.40
N GLN A 54 16.74 -3.33 -22.46
CA GLN A 54 17.96 -4.15 -22.42
C GLN A 54 17.68 -5.54 -21.81
N SER A 55 17.03 -5.60 -20.66
CA SER A 55 16.69 -6.83 -19.96
C SER A 55 15.28 -6.74 -19.40
N GLN A 56 14.37 -7.57 -19.91
CA GLN A 56 13.00 -7.69 -19.37
C GLN A 56 12.98 -8.54 -18.08
N ASP A 57 13.89 -8.23 -17.16
CA ASP A 57 13.99 -8.94 -15.90
C ASP A 57 12.78 -8.63 -15.00
N ALA A 58 12.51 -9.53 -14.06
CA ALA A 58 11.30 -9.47 -13.25
C ALA A 58 11.27 -8.22 -12.34
N LEU A 59 12.42 -7.75 -11.85
CA LEU A 59 12.50 -6.60 -10.95
C LEU A 59 12.26 -5.29 -11.71
N THR A 60 12.88 -5.11 -12.87
CA THR A 60 12.66 -3.93 -13.70
C THR A 60 11.18 -3.80 -14.12
N ILE A 61 10.55 -4.91 -14.52
CA ILE A 61 9.10 -4.92 -14.84
C ILE A 61 8.26 -4.51 -13.62
N ALA A 62 8.58 -5.05 -12.45
CA ALA A 62 7.90 -4.74 -11.20
C ALA A 62 8.02 -3.26 -10.84
N GLN A 63 9.25 -2.72 -10.83
CA GLN A 63 9.54 -1.32 -10.51
C GLN A 63 8.87 -0.38 -11.52
N LEU A 64 8.97 -0.67 -12.82
CA LEU A 64 8.35 0.15 -13.86
C LEU A 64 6.81 0.12 -13.76
N GLY A 65 6.23 -1.04 -13.48
CA GLY A 65 4.80 -1.19 -13.24
C GLY A 65 4.31 -0.37 -12.04
N ILE A 66 5.02 -0.44 -10.90
CA ILE A 66 4.72 0.37 -9.72
C ILE A 66 4.87 1.86 -10.03
N LEU A 67 5.95 2.28 -10.67
CA LEU A 67 6.17 3.69 -11.00
C LEU A 67 5.08 4.23 -11.92
N TYR A 68 4.70 3.51 -12.97
CA TYR A 68 3.59 3.92 -13.83
C TYR A 68 2.24 3.92 -13.12
N SER A 69 2.04 3.06 -12.12
CA SER A 69 0.83 3.15 -11.29
C SER A 69 0.75 4.44 -10.48
N VAL A 70 1.90 4.94 -10.01
CA VAL A 70 2.01 6.25 -9.34
C VAL A 70 1.81 7.38 -10.34
N ILE A 71 2.48 7.34 -11.50
CA ILE A 71 2.34 8.37 -12.55
C ILE A 71 0.88 8.48 -12.98
N ALA A 72 0.20 7.35 -13.26
CA ALA A 72 -1.23 7.31 -13.54
C ALA A 72 -2.04 7.99 -12.44
N GLY A 73 -1.64 7.77 -11.18
CA GLY A 73 -2.32 8.37 -10.05
C GLY A 73 -2.10 9.86 -9.87
N TYR A 74 -0.88 10.38 -10.04
CA TYR A 74 -0.50 11.72 -9.56
C TYR A 74 -0.14 12.70 -10.66
N ASP A 75 0.33 12.21 -11.81
CA ASP A 75 1.01 13.04 -12.80
C ASP A 75 0.27 13.07 -14.14
N ASP A 76 -0.12 11.90 -14.65
CA ASP A 76 -0.74 11.73 -15.95
C ASP A 76 -1.86 10.69 -15.87
N PHE A 77 -3.06 11.14 -15.49
CA PHE A 77 -4.25 10.29 -15.45
C PHE A 77 -4.88 10.18 -16.85
N SER A 78 -4.21 9.44 -17.73
CA SER A 78 -4.68 9.13 -19.07
C SER A 78 -4.90 7.63 -19.28
N LEU A 79 -5.79 7.27 -20.21
CA LEU A 79 -6.06 5.87 -20.55
C LEU A 79 -4.77 5.14 -20.97
N LYS A 80 -3.91 5.81 -21.75
CA LYS A 80 -2.63 5.27 -22.21
C LYS A 80 -1.72 4.89 -21.04
N THR A 81 -1.60 5.75 -20.04
CA THR A 81 -0.74 5.54 -18.87
C THR A 81 -1.30 4.47 -17.94
N VAL A 82 -2.62 4.45 -17.73
CA VAL A 82 -3.31 3.39 -16.97
C VAL A 82 -3.17 2.02 -17.65
N GLN A 83 -3.35 1.94 -18.96
CA GLN A 83 -3.16 0.69 -19.72
C GLN A 83 -1.69 0.23 -19.70
N LYS A 84 -0.73 1.15 -19.78
CA LYS A 84 0.69 0.82 -19.66
C LYS A 84 1.00 0.21 -18.29
N ALA A 85 0.52 0.83 -17.22
CA ALA A 85 0.67 0.31 -15.86
C ALA A 85 0.01 -1.08 -15.70
N ASP A 86 -1.21 -1.27 -16.25
CA ASP A 86 -1.94 -2.54 -16.18
C ASP A 86 -1.17 -3.68 -16.86
N ARG A 87 -0.62 -3.43 -18.06
CA ARG A 87 0.20 -4.42 -18.77
C ARG A 87 1.45 -4.80 -17.98
N LEU A 88 2.22 -3.83 -17.50
CA LEU A 88 3.45 -4.06 -16.75
C LEU A 88 3.19 -4.80 -15.44
N LEU A 89 2.19 -4.36 -14.66
CA LEU A 89 1.83 -5.02 -13.41
C LEU A 89 1.24 -6.41 -13.64
N GLY A 90 0.46 -6.60 -14.71
CA GLY A 90 -0.02 -7.92 -15.11
C GLY A 90 1.11 -8.90 -15.40
N LEU A 91 2.17 -8.44 -16.10
CA LEU A 91 3.38 -9.23 -16.33
C LEU A 91 4.16 -9.48 -15.03
N ALA A 92 4.33 -8.46 -14.20
CA ALA A 92 5.04 -8.55 -12.92
C ALA A 92 4.38 -9.57 -11.98
N VAL A 93 3.05 -9.51 -11.84
CA VAL A 93 2.27 -10.45 -11.02
C VAL A 93 2.40 -11.88 -11.56
N LYS A 94 2.41 -12.09 -12.88
CA LYS A 94 2.61 -13.43 -13.47
C LYS A 94 4.00 -14.00 -13.15
N LYS A 95 5.05 -13.16 -13.17
CA LYS A 95 6.43 -13.56 -12.86
C LYS A 95 6.65 -13.79 -11.36
N ASN A 96 5.90 -13.09 -10.50
CA ASN A 96 5.98 -13.26 -9.05
C ASN A 96 4.58 -13.27 -8.42
N LEU A 97 3.93 -14.45 -8.49
CA LEU A 97 2.54 -14.65 -8.07
C LEU A 97 2.28 -14.40 -6.57
N LYS A 98 3.33 -14.28 -5.74
CA LYS A 98 3.22 -14.09 -4.29
C LYS A 98 3.67 -12.71 -3.80
N ASN A 99 3.95 -11.77 -4.70
CA ASN A 99 4.23 -10.40 -4.30
C ASN A 99 2.94 -9.60 -4.09
N TYR A 100 2.60 -9.33 -2.84
CA TYR A 100 1.33 -8.70 -2.47
C TYR A 100 1.27 -7.20 -2.79
N GLU A 101 2.39 -6.48 -2.83
CA GLU A 101 2.44 -5.12 -3.35
C GLU A 101 2.07 -5.06 -4.83
N LEU A 102 2.63 -5.95 -5.67
CA LEU A 102 2.30 -6.00 -7.09
C LEU A 102 0.82 -6.35 -7.33
N ILE A 103 0.27 -7.29 -6.55
CA ILE A 103 -1.16 -7.63 -6.63
C ILE A 103 -2.03 -6.44 -6.22
N ALA A 104 -1.67 -5.70 -5.16
CA ALA A 104 -2.40 -4.53 -4.71
C ALA A 104 -2.32 -3.39 -5.73
N ALA A 105 -1.13 -3.10 -6.26
CA ALA A 105 -0.93 -2.09 -7.30
C ALA A 105 -1.72 -2.44 -8.57
N HIS A 106 -1.72 -3.71 -8.99
CA HIS A 106 -2.53 -4.17 -10.12
C HIS A 106 -4.03 -3.96 -9.86
N GLY A 107 -4.48 -4.28 -8.64
CA GLY A 107 -5.85 -3.99 -8.21
C GLY A 107 -6.21 -2.51 -8.26
N SER A 108 -5.29 -1.63 -7.82
CA SER A 108 -5.47 -0.18 -7.87
C SER A 108 -5.65 0.31 -9.31
N ILE A 109 -4.82 -0.15 -10.24
CA ILE A 109 -4.89 0.24 -11.65
C ILE A 109 -6.14 -0.31 -12.35
N ILE A 110 -6.54 -1.55 -12.05
CA ILE A 110 -7.83 -2.09 -12.54
C ILE A 110 -9.00 -1.23 -12.05
N ALA A 111 -8.97 -0.72 -10.81
CA ALA A 111 -10.01 0.18 -10.33
C ALA A 111 -9.97 1.55 -11.05
N MET A 112 -8.78 2.07 -11.40
CA MET A 112 -8.63 3.31 -12.18
C MET A 112 -9.21 3.19 -13.59
N GLN A 113 -9.17 2.01 -14.22
CA GLN A 113 -9.78 1.78 -15.53
C GLN A 113 -11.28 2.12 -15.56
N ALA A 114 -11.96 2.05 -14.41
CA ALA A 114 -13.38 2.39 -14.30
C ALA A 114 -13.70 3.84 -14.72
N SER A 115 -12.75 4.77 -14.58
CA SER A 115 -12.92 6.17 -14.99
C SER A 115 -12.93 6.40 -16.50
N PHE A 116 -12.51 5.40 -17.29
CA PHE A 116 -12.46 5.46 -18.76
C PHE A 116 -13.55 4.59 -19.41
N VAL A 117 -14.50 4.08 -18.62
CA VAL A 117 -15.62 3.32 -19.14
C VAL A 117 -16.75 4.28 -19.47
N GLU A 118 -17.10 4.36 -20.75
CA GLU A 118 -18.19 5.21 -21.25
C GLU A 118 -19.51 4.43 -21.32
N GLY A 119 -20.61 5.11 -20.96
CA GLY A 119 -21.98 4.61 -21.18
C GLY A 119 -22.41 3.35 -20.41
N SER A 120 -21.57 2.76 -19.54
CA SER A 120 -21.87 1.49 -18.87
C SER A 120 -21.53 1.48 -17.38
N THR A 121 -22.51 1.85 -16.56
CA THR A 121 -22.45 1.75 -15.09
C THR A 121 -22.07 0.34 -14.62
N SER A 122 -22.61 -0.70 -15.26
CA SER A 122 -22.33 -2.10 -14.89
C SER A 122 -20.88 -2.50 -15.15
N ALA A 123 -20.29 -2.02 -16.26
CA ALA A 123 -18.87 -2.23 -16.56
C ALA A 123 -17.98 -1.42 -15.61
N THR A 124 -18.30 -0.16 -15.33
CA THR A 124 -17.60 0.67 -14.33
C THR A 124 -17.53 -0.06 -12.98
N TYR A 125 -18.67 -0.56 -12.47
CA TYR A 125 -18.71 -1.31 -11.22
C TYR A 125 -17.93 -2.63 -11.27
N ARG A 126 -17.85 -3.28 -12.42
CA ARG A 126 -17.07 -4.51 -12.60
C ARG A 126 -15.58 -4.25 -12.40
N PHE A 127 -15.05 -3.20 -13.01
CA PHE A 127 -13.64 -2.77 -12.82
C PHE A 127 -13.36 -2.44 -11.36
N LEU A 128 -14.21 -1.60 -10.74
CA LEU A 128 -14.08 -1.25 -9.32
C LEU A 128 -14.06 -2.48 -8.42
N LYS A 129 -15.06 -3.37 -8.52
CA LYS A 129 -15.14 -4.58 -7.69
C LYS A 129 -13.95 -5.52 -7.92
N LYS A 130 -13.48 -5.67 -9.16
CA LYS A 130 -12.31 -6.49 -9.49
C LYS A 130 -11.05 -5.92 -8.84
N GLY A 131 -10.83 -4.61 -8.95
CA GLY A 131 -9.70 -3.93 -8.33
C GLY A 131 -9.71 -4.01 -6.81
N PHE A 132 -10.86 -3.75 -6.18
CA PHE A 132 -11.03 -3.82 -4.72
C PHE A 132 -10.73 -5.22 -4.18
N ARG A 133 -11.28 -6.26 -4.80
CA ARG A 133 -11.02 -7.65 -4.38
C ARG A 133 -9.54 -8.02 -4.45
N LYS A 134 -8.81 -7.54 -5.45
CA LYS A 134 -7.35 -7.77 -5.56
C LYS A 134 -6.60 -7.13 -4.40
N MET A 135 -6.84 -5.84 -4.15
CA MET A 135 -6.22 -5.12 -3.03
C MET A 135 -6.57 -5.73 -1.68
N ASP A 136 -7.85 -6.03 -1.44
CA ASP A 136 -8.31 -6.56 -0.16
C ASP A 136 -7.74 -7.96 0.12
N ARG A 137 -7.60 -8.81 -0.92
CA ARG A 137 -6.93 -10.11 -0.78
C ARG A 137 -5.43 -9.98 -0.50
N ALA A 138 -4.76 -9.02 -1.15
CA ALA A 138 -3.34 -8.76 -0.90
C ALA A 138 -3.11 -8.37 0.56
N ILE A 139 -3.88 -7.42 1.09
CA ILE A 139 -3.78 -6.99 2.49
C ILE A 139 -4.18 -8.11 3.45
N LYS A 140 -5.20 -8.91 3.13
CA LYS A 140 -5.57 -10.06 3.97
C LYS A 140 -4.42 -11.07 4.10
N LYS A 141 -3.60 -11.22 3.06
CA LYS A 141 -2.48 -12.17 3.03
C LYS A 141 -1.19 -11.61 3.62
N ALA A 142 -0.92 -10.32 3.45
CA ALA A 142 0.21 -9.64 4.03
C ALA A 142 -0.22 -8.31 4.68
N PRO A 143 -0.79 -8.37 5.90
CA PRO A 143 -1.39 -7.21 6.55
C PRO A 143 -0.37 -6.13 6.93
N ASN A 144 0.91 -6.48 7.04
CA ASN A 144 2.00 -5.56 7.38
C ASN A 144 2.89 -5.22 6.18
N HIS A 145 2.41 -5.43 4.96
CA HIS A 145 3.14 -5.05 3.77
C HIS A 145 2.91 -3.58 3.43
N ILE A 146 3.93 -2.74 3.65
CA ILE A 146 3.85 -1.29 3.51
C ILE A 146 3.42 -0.90 2.09
N GLY A 147 4.08 -1.44 1.06
CA GLY A 147 3.72 -1.19 -0.34
C GLY A 147 2.25 -1.53 -0.65
N ALA A 148 1.77 -2.70 -0.24
CA ALA A 148 0.38 -3.09 -0.46
C ALA A 148 -0.63 -2.17 0.26
N LEU A 149 -0.36 -1.81 1.52
CA LEU A 149 -1.17 -0.88 2.31
C LEU A 149 -1.24 0.49 1.63
N MET A 150 -0.09 1.00 1.16
CA MET A 150 -0.02 2.26 0.42
C MET A 150 -0.88 2.24 -0.85
N GLN A 151 -0.86 1.14 -1.61
CA GLN A 151 -1.66 1.02 -2.83
C GLN A 151 -3.16 1.07 -2.52
N ARG A 152 -3.64 0.32 -1.52
CA ARG A 152 -5.06 0.33 -1.14
C ARG A 152 -5.48 1.65 -0.51
N GLY A 153 -4.64 2.23 0.35
CA GLY A 153 -4.91 3.51 1.00
C GLY A 153 -5.02 4.65 -0.02
N ASN A 154 -4.05 4.77 -0.93
CA ASN A 154 -4.05 5.78 -2.00
C ASN A 154 -5.27 5.64 -2.91
N ASN A 155 -5.61 4.42 -3.33
CA ASN A 155 -6.79 4.17 -4.13
C ASN A 155 -8.06 4.63 -3.39
N SER A 156 -8.22 4.17 -2.15
CA SER A 156 -9.41 4.42 -1.34
C SER A 156 -9.61 5.90 -0.98
N LEU A 157 -8.52 6.65 -0.82
CA LEU A 157 -8.55 8.09 -0.54
C LEU A 157 -9.22 8.89 -1.67
N ARG A 158 -9.12 8.42 -2.92
CA ARG A 158 -9.55 9.16 -4.12
C ARG A 158 -10.95 8.81 -4.59
N LEU A 159 -11.51 7.72 -4.06
CA LEU A 159 -12.82 7.25 -4.48
C LEU A 159 -13.95 8.16 -3.97
N PRO A 160 -15.04 8.29 -4.73
CA PRO A 160 -16.26 8.94 -4.26
C PRO A 160 -16.81 8.33 -2.97
N LYS A 161 -17.44 9.17 -2.14
CA LYS A 161 -17.98 8.79 -0.83
C LYS A 161 -18.97 7.61 -0.90
N PHE A 162 -19.81 7.55 -1.94
CA PHE A 162 -20.83 6.50 -2.09
C PHE A 162 -20.23 5.08 -2.24
N LEU A 163 -18.95 4.95 -2.61
CA LEU A 163 -18.25 3.66 -2.64
C LEU A 163 -17.81 3.18 -1.24
N ARG A 164 -17.93 4.03 -0.20
CA ARG A 164 -17.68 3.72 1.21
C ARG A 164 -16.29 3.14 1.49
N ARG A 165 -15.28 3.49 0.70
CA ARG A 165 -13.90 2.96 0.82
C ARG A 165 -12.96 3.82 1.66
N LEU A 166 -13.32 5.07 1.98
CA LEU A 166 -12.44 6.02 2.67
C LEU A 166 -11.88 5.52 4.01
N HIS A 167 -12.63 4.67 4.74
CA HIS A 167 -12.15 4.06 5.99
C HIS A 167 -10.88 3.20 5.81
N TYR A 168 -10.70 2.58 4.63
CA TYR A 168 -9.46 1.86 4.33
C TYR A 168 -8.26 2.80 4.19
N ALA A 169 -8.44 4.02 3.67
CA ALA A 169 -7.34 4.98 3.59
C ALA A 169 -6.83 5.37 4.99
N VAL A 170 -7.73 5.69 5.90
CA VAL A 170 -7.36 5.99 7.30
C VAL A 170 -6.69 4.79 7.96
N LYS A 171 -7.29 3.60 7.85
CA LYS A 171 -6.74 2.36 8.42
C LYS A 171 -5.35 2.06 7.89
N ASP A 172 -5.17 2.10 6.57
CA ASP A 172 -3.93 1.67 5.93
C ASP A 172 -2.80 2.66 6.16
N PHE A 173 -3.03 3.96 6.06
CA PHE A 173 -1.99 4.95 6.34
C PHE A 173 -1.61 4.99 7.82
N THR A 174 -2.57 4.80 8.74
CA THR A 174 -2.27 4.65 10.17
C THR A 174 -1.39 3.43 10.39
N LYS A 175 -1.74 2.28 9.78
CA LYS A 175 -0.95 1.06 9.90
C LYS A 175 0.46 1.22 9.30
N VAL A 176 0.58 1.93 8.18
CA VAL A 176 1.90 2.23 7.60
C VAL A 176 2.74 3.01 8.61
N LEU A 177 2.21 4.08 9.23
CA LEU A 177 2.96 4.86 10.22
C LEU A 177 3.39 4.04 11.45
N GLU A 178 2.56 3.10 11.91
CA GLU A 178 2.93 2.16 12.98
C GLU A 178 4.10 1.25 12.60
N LEU A 179 4.20 0.87 11.33
CA LEU A 179 5.24 -0.03 10.82
C LEU A 179 6.56 0.69 10.48
N LEU A 180 6.60 2.03 10.50
CA LEU A 180 7.82 2.80 10.25
C LEU A 180 8.68 2.87 11.51
N GLU A 181 9.31 1.75 11.88
CA GLU A 181 10.33 1.69 12.93
C GLU A 181 11.69 2.12 12.36
N GLY A 182 12.00 3.41 12.44
CA GLY A 182 13.35 4.00 12.32
C GLY A 182 14.12 3.89 11.00
N THR A 183 13.73 3.00 10.09
CA THR A 183 14.52 2.62 8.90
C THR A 183 14.06 3.30 7.61
N GLN A 184 12.83 3.81 7.54
CA GLN A 184 12.31 4.46 6.34
C GLN A 184 12.60 5.96 6.31
N SER A 185 12.77 6.50 5.09
CA SER A 185 13.11 7.90 4.90
C SER A 185 12.07 8.82 5.55
N LEU A 186 12.55 9.88 6.21
CA LEU A 186 11.68 10.92 6.78
C LEU A 186 10.76 11.53 5.71
N GLN A 187 11.21 11.54 4.45
CA GLN A 187 10.40 11.88 3.28
C GLN A 187 9.16 10.98 3.13
N PHE A 188 9.33 9.67 3.20
CA PHE A 188 8.20 8.73 3.11
C PHE A 188 7.25 8.89 4.29
N LYS A 189 7.77 8.99 5.52
CA LYS A 189 6.95 9.27 6.71
C LYS A 189 6.11 10.54 6.56
N SER A 190 6.71 11.63 6.07
CA SER A 190 6.02 12.91 5.84
C SER A 190 4.92 12.78 4.79
N GLN A 191 5.16 12.01 3.72
CA GLN A 191 4.14 11.71 2.73
C GLN A 191 2.94 11.01 3.36
N VAL A 192 3.17 9.96 4.14
CA VAL A 192 2.09 9.16 4.74
C VAL A 192 1.30 10.00 5.75
N GLN A 193 1.97 10.81 6.57
CA GLN A 193 1.32 11.75 7.49
C GLN A 193 0.43 12.76 6.72
N TYR A 194 0.95 13.39 5.67
CA TYR A 194 0.17 14.31 4.85
C TYR A 194 -1.10 13.65 4.29
N ARG A 195 -0.96 12.44 3.73
CA ARG A 195 -2.10 11.67 3.17
C ARG A 195 -3.11 11.23 4.21
N LEU A 196 -2.66 10.87 5.41
CA LEU A 196 -3.55 10.55 6.51
C LEU A 196 -4.35 11.79 6.95
N GLY A 197 -3.73 12.97 6.92
CA GLY A 197 -4.43 14.24 7.09
C GLY A 197 -5.54 14.44 6.05
N GLU A 198 -5.25 14.21 4.75
CA GLU A 198 -6.27 14.26 3.69
C GLU A 198 -7.41 13.25 3.91
N ALA A 199 -7.09 12.06 4.41
CA ALA A 199 -8.10 11.04 4.69
C ALA A 199 -9.04 11.47 5.84
N TYR A 200 -8.50 12.04 6.91
CA TYR A 200 -9.31 12.58 8.02
C TYR A 200 -10.10 13.82 7.63
N GLU A 201 -9.55 14.71 6.80
CA GLU A 201 -10.27 15.86 6.22
C GLU A 201 -11.52 15.38 5.48
N LYS A 202 -11.39 14.38 4.60
CA LYS A 202 -12.53 13.80 3.87
C LYS A 202 -13.55 13.10 4.77
N GLN A 203 -13.14 12.66 5.97
CA GLN A 203 -14.05 12.15 7.00
C GLN A 203 -14.69 13.27 7.84
N LYS A 204 -14.38 14.55 7.57
CA LYS A 204 -14.77 15.72 8.36
C LYS A 204 -14.18 15.73 9.78
N ASN A 205 -13.13 14.96 10.04
CA ASN A 205 -12.39 15.00 11.29
C ASN A 205 -11.25 16.03 11.19
N LYS A 206 -11.61 17.31 11.39
CA LYS A 206 -10.68 18.44 11.25
C LYS A 206 -9.53 18.39 12.24
N GLU A 207 -9.78 17.93 13.47
CA GLU A 207 -8.76 17.83 14.52
C GLU A 207 -7.63 16.88 14.11
N MET A 208 -8.00 15.65 13.71
CA MET A 208 -7.02 14.67 13.27
C MET A 208 -6.33 15.08 11.96
N ALA A 209 -7.05 15.75 11.05
CA ALA A 209 -6.44 16.30 9.83
C ALA A 209 -5.33 17.30 10.17
N ARG A 210 -5.63 18.31 11.02
CA ARG A 210 -4.65 19.30 11.49
C ARG A 210 -3.47 18.64 12.21
N LYS A 211 -3.72 17.65 13.07
CA LYS A 211 -2.66 16.90 13.77
C LYS A 211 -1.65 16.31 12.79
N TYR A 212 -2.11 15.58 11.79
CA TYR A 212 -1.19 14.90 10.86
C TYR A 212 -0.54 15.85 9.85
N TRP A 213 -1.21 16.91 9.42
CA TRP A 213 -0.56 17.96 8.62
C TRP A 213 0.49 18.71 9.43
N THR A 214 0.25 19.01 10.71
CA THR A 214 1.25 19.63 11.60
C THR A 214 2.49 18.74 11.72
N MET A 215 2.31 17.43 11.90
CA MET A 215 3.43 16.48 11.91
C MET A 215 4.21 16.48 10.60
N ALA A 216 3.52 16.45 9.44
CA ALA A 216 4.18 16.50 8.14
C ALA A 216 4.92 17.82 7.89
N ALA A 217 4.34 18.95 8.32
CA ALA A 217 4.98 20.27 8.26
C ALA A 217 6.27 20.30 9.09
N ASN A 218 6.24 19.81 10.32
CA ASN A 218 7.35 19.86 11.27
C ASN A 218 8.56 18.99 10.88
N ASN A 219 8.38 18.00 10.00
CA ASN A 219 9.50 17.19 9.49
C ASN A 219 10.44 17.95 8.55
N LYS A 220 10.08 19.17 8.12
CA LYS A 220 10.88 20.05 7.23
C LYS A 220 11.31 19.39 5.90
N ILE A 221 10.45 18.53 5.34
CA ILE A 221 10.67 17.91 4.03
C ILE A 221 10.05 18.81 2.95
N PRO A 222 10.81 19.38 2.00
CA PRO A 222 10.36 20.50 1.17
C PRO A 222 8.96 20.34 0.55
N ILE A 223 8.71 19.24 -0.17
CA ILE A 223 7.42 19.03 -0.86
C ILE A 223 6.27 18.77 0.12
N TRP A 224 6.50 17.97 1.17
CA TRP A 224 5.43 17.57 2.08
C TRP A 224 5.12 18.62 3.14
N SER A 225 6.14 19.35 3.60
CA SER A 225 5.97 20.46 4.52
C SER A 225 5.23 21.62 3.87
N ALA A 226 5.57 21.98 2.63
CA ALA A 226 4.86 23.04 1.90
C ALA A 226 3.38 22.69 1.71
N ARG A 227 3.07 21.47 1.25
CA ARG A 227 1.69 20.99 1.09
C ARG A 227 0.92 20.96 2.41
N ALA A 228 1.58 20.54 3.48
CA ALA A 228 0.93 20.49 4.80
C ALA A 228 0.66 21.88 5.36
N GLN A 229 1.57 22.85 5.16
CA GLN A 229 1.37 24.24 5.55
C GLN A 229 0.21 24.89 4.79
N GLU A 230 0.11 24.65 3.48
CA GLU A 230 -1.01 25.11 2.66
C GLU A 230 -2.36 24.65 3.23
N LYS A 231 -2.42 23.43 3.79
CA LYS A 231 -3.63 22.87 4.41
C LYS A 231 -3.93 23.40 5.82
N LEU A 232 -2.97 24.03 6.49
CA LEU A 232 -3.10 24.54 7.86
C LEU A 232 -3.49 26.01 7.92
N ASN A 233 -3.21 26.74 6.83
CA ASN A 233 -3.62 28.13 6.61
C ASN A 233 -5.11 28.21 6.26
#